data_AF-A0A7W8T9L3-F1
#
_entry.id   AF-A0A7W8T9L3-F1
#
_cell.length_a   1.000
_cell.length_b   1.000
_cell.length_c   1.000
_cell.angle_alpha   90.00
_cell.angle_beta   90.00
_cell.angle_gamma   90.00
#
_symmetry.space_group_name_H-M   'P 1'
#
loop_
_entity.id
_entity.type
_entity.pdbx_description
1 polymer ?
#
loop_
_entity_poly.entity_id
_entity_poly.type
_entity_poly.pdbx_seq_one_letter_code
_entity_poly.pdbx_strand_id
1 'polypeptide(L)'
;MHFWSIAGTLIAFLASLWINQEVFTHTSFVRGVNWIFLPSGVRLLSTLLVGFDGALGLLLAGLITDFLYWFPHDPVRAIAGALLGSLAPYLVYRFALEYFDLRASLTNLTPKRLLVLAVAYSGANTLFHHLWFALAGTTKNWFESFFTMFVGDLAGALIILYVMKALLALLPKQPGNSRVSNGMFSIQLALNSAYANQFATKATWPRSAAVHDPGVGLHGRAGAKKL
;
A
#
# COMPACT_ATOMS: atom_id res chain seq x y z
N MET A 1 11.52 10.57 0.80
CA MET A 1 10.19 9.92 0.82
C MET A 1 9.17 10.76 1.59
N HIS A 2 9.45 11.16 2.83
CA HIS A 2 8.52 11.92 3.70
C HIS A 2 7.93 13.22 3.11
N PHE A 3 8.77 14.10 2.54
CA PHE A 3 8.29 15.38 1.99
C PHE A 3 7.24 15.22 0.89
N TRP A 4 7.46 14.30 -0.06
CA TRP A 4 6.54 14.05 -1.17
C TRP A 4 5.20 13.47 -0.69
N SER A 5 5.23 12.61 0.33
CA SER A 5 4.01 12.06 0.96
C SER A 5 3.18 13.15 1.63
N ILE A 6 3.83 14.07 2.35
CA ILE A 6 3.19 15.21 3.02
C ILE A 6 2.58 16.14 1.97
N ALA A 7 3.37 16.55 0.98
CA ALA A 7 2.92 17.44 -0.09
C ALA A 7 1.77 16.83 -0.91
N GLY A 8 1.89 15.56 -1.28
CA GLY A 8 0.84 14.84 -2.00
C GLY A 8 -0.46 14.75 -1.21
N THR A 9 -0.38 14.45 0.09
CA THR A 9 -1.55 14.42 0.98
C THR A 9 -2.21 15.79 1.11
N LEU A 10 -1.40 16.84 1.29
CA LEU A 10 -1.87 18.21 1.36
C LEU A 10 -2.64 18.59 0.09
N ILE A 11 -2.05 18.36 -1.09
CA ILE A 11 -2.67 18.69 -2.38
C ILE A 11 -3.94 17.87 -2.58
N ALA A 12 -3.92 16.56 -2.31
CA ALA A 12 -5.09 15.70 -2.44
C ALA A 12 -6.24 16.16 -1.54
N PHE A 13 -5.93 16.56 -0.30
CA PHE A 13 -6.93 17.06 0.63
C PHE A 13 -7.53 18.38 0.13
N LEU A 14 -6.71 19.35 -0.26
CA LEU A 14 -7.18 20.63 -0.80
C LEU A 14 -8.02 20.46 -2.07
N ALA A 15 -7.57 19.59 -2.99
CA ALA A 15 -8.31 19.28 -4.21
C ALA A 15 -9.67 18.63 -3.89
N SER A 16 -9.70 17.66 -2.97
CA SER A 16 -10.96 17.03 -2.55
C SER A 16 -11.90 18.02 -1.89
N LEU A 17 -11.38 18.98 -1.12
CA LEU A 17 -12.17 20.04 -0.49
C LEU A 17 -12.76 20.96 -1.56
N TRP A 18 -11.95 21.39 -2.52
CA TRP A 18 -12.40 22.22 -3.63
C TRP A 18 -13.49 21.52 -4.46
N ILE A 19 -13.26 20.27 -4.88
CA ILE A 19 -14.27 19.47 -5.60
C ILE A 19 -15.53 19.33 -4.76
N ASN A 20 -15.40 19.09 -3.45
CA ASN A 20 -16.55 18.97 -2.58
C ASN A 20 -17.38 20.26 -2.54
N GLN A 21 -16.73 21.43 -2.56
CA GLN A 21 -17.44 22.70 -2.59
C GLN A 21 -18.12 22.96 -3.92
N GLU A 22 -17.51 22.62 -5.05
CA GLU A 22 -18.08 22.85 -6.38
C GLU A 22 -19.22 21.87 -6.71
N VAL A 23 -19.07 20.60 -6.35
CA VAL A 23 -20.03 19.54 -6.75
C VAL A 23 -21.15 19.37 -5.73
N PHE A 24 -20.86 19.54 -4.44
CA PHE A 24 -21.79 19.20 -3.36
C PHE A 24 -22.32 20.43 -2.59
N THR A 25 -22.17 21.64 -3.15
CA THR A 25 -22.63 22.89 -2.52
C THR A 25 -24.09 22.85 -2.09
N HIS A 26 -24.95 22.24 -2.92
CA HIS A 26 -26.39 22.13 -2.69
C HIS A 26 -26.80 21.02 -1.72
N THR A 27 -25.84 20.21 -1.23
CA THR A 27 -26.07 19.13 -0.26
C THR A 27 -25.52 19.49 1.13
N SER A 28 -25.34 20.78 1.40
CA SER A 28 -24.88 21.30 2.68
C SER A 28 -26.05 21.49 3.64
N PHE A 29 -25.97 20.90 4.83
CA PHE A 29 -26.96 21.12 5.91
C PHE A 29 -26.59 22.36 6.72
N VAL A 30 -25.29 22.52 7.03
CA VAL A 30 -24.67 23.70 7.62
C VAL A 30 -23.32 23.91 6.92
N ARG A 31 -22.79 25.15 6.91
CA ARG A 31 -21.46 25.46 6.36
C ARG A 31 -20.40 24.52 7.00
N GLY A 32 -19.84 23.60 6.22
CA GLY A 32 -18.85 22.61 6.69
C GLY A 32 -19.42 21.25 7.12
N VAL A 33 -20.75 21.06 7.13
CA VAL A 33 -21.44 19.78 7.36
C VAL A 33 -22.26 19.44 6.12
N ASN A 34 -21.72 18.54 5.31
CA ASN A 34 -22.29 18.14 4.03
C ASN A 34 -22.80 16.70 4.11
N TRP A 35 -23.90 16.40 3.42
CA TRP A 35 -24.41 15.04 3.27
C TRP A 35 -23.44 14.11 2.53
N ILE A 36 -22.51 14.68 1.76
CA ILE A 36 -21.37 14.01 1.17
C ILE A 36 -20.12 14.87 1.44
N PHE A 37 -19.11 14.29 2.10
CA PHE A 37 -17.87 14.99 2.42
C PHE A 37 -16.64 14.21 1.93
N LEU A 38 -16.29 14.40 0.65
CA LEU A 38 -15.13 13.76 0.00
C LEU A 38 -13.80 13.89 0.76
N PRO A 39 -13.47 15.02 1.42
CA PRO A 39 -12.21 15.15 2.15
C PRO A 39 -12.05 14.11 3.26
N SER A 40 -13.16 13.59 3.77
CA SER A 40 -13.19 12.48 4.72
C SER A 40 -12.49 11.23 4.16
N GLY A 41 -12.74 10.89 2.90
CA GLY A 41 -12.09 9.74 2.28
C GLY A 41 -10.60 9.94 2.06
N VAL A 42 -10.17 11.14 1.68
CA VAL A 42 -8.74 11.46 1.57
C VAL A 42 -8.06 11.36 2.93
N ARG A 43 -8.69 11.87 4.00
CA ARG A 43 -8.19 11.78 5.38
C ARG A 43 -7.89 10.34 5.77
N LEU A 44 -8.85 9.44 5.55
CA LEU A 44 -8.69 8.02 5.85
C LEU A 44 -7.61 7.38 4.96
N LEU A 45 -7.67 7.57 3.65
CA LEU A 45 -6.75 6.91 2.72
C LEU A 45 -5.31 7.37 2.92
N SER A 46 -5.07 8.66 3.18
CA SER A 46 -3.73 9.17 3.40
C SER A 46 -3.10 8.63 4.68
N THR A 47 -3.84 8.54 5.79
CA THR A 47 -3.27 7.97 7.03
C THR A 47 -3.04 6.47 6.91
N LEU A 48 -3.85 5.75 6.14
CA LEU A 48 -3.59 4.34 5.84
C LEU A 48 -2.37 4.16 4.94
N LEU A 49 -2.23 4.93 3.86
CA LEU A 49 -1.18 4.74 2.85
C LEU A 49 0.20 5.23 3.30
N VAL A 50 0.26 6.40 3.94
CA VAL A 50 1.52 7.06 4.29
C VAL A 50 1.66 7.31 5.80
N GLY A 51 0.75 6.77 6.62
CA GLY A 51 0.88 6.76 8.07
C GLY A 51 0.94 8.16 8.67
N PHE A 52 2.00 8.39 9.45
CA PHE A 52 2.23 9.67 10.14
C PHE A 52 2.47 10.84 9.17
N ASP A 53 3.15 10.61 8.04
CA ASP A 53 3.38 11.66 7.04
C ASP A 53 2.05 12.17 6.46
N GLY A 54 1.07 11.28 6.29
CA GLY A 54 -0.29 11.62 5.88
C GLY A 54 -0.98 12.48 6.91
N ALA A 55 -0.92 12.10 8.19
CA ALA A 55 -1.49 12.88 9.28
C ALA A 55 -0.90 14.31 9.34
N LEU A 56 0.41 14.45 9.10
CA LEU A 56 1.06 15.76 9.05
C LEU A 56 0.62 16.58 7.84
N GLY A 57 0.51 15.96 6.66
CA GLY A 57 -0.03 16.61 5.46
C GLY A 57 -1.47 17.11 5.65
N LEU A 58 -2.32 16.29 6.29
CA LEU A 58 -3.69 16.67 6.64
C LEU A 58 -3.73 17.80 7.66
N LEU A 59 -2.84 17.79 8.67
CA LEU A 59 -2.77 18.84 9.67
C LEU A 59 -2.39 20.18 9.01
N LEU A 60 -1.37 20.19 8.15
CA LEU A 60 -0.96 21.39 7.42
C LEU A 60 -2.07 21.90 6.49
N ALA A 61 -2.70 21.01 5.73
CA ALA A 61 -3.81 21.38 4.86
C ALA A 61 -5.02 21.91 5.64
N GLY A 62 -5.33 21.28 6.78
CA GLY A 62 -6.35 21.70 7.73
C GLY A 62 -6.06 23.08 8.28
N LEU A 63 -4.83 23.33 8.77
CA LEU A 63 -4.43 24.64 9.28
C LEU A 63 -4.57 25.72 8.19
N ILE A 64 -4.07 25.47 6.98
CA ILE A 64 -4.18 26.44 5.87
C ILE A 64 -5.65 26.75 5.57
N THR A 65 -6.49 25.72 5.45
CA THR A 65 -7.91 25.92 5.10
C THR A 65 -8.71 26.54 6.24
N ASP A 66 -8.44 26.15 7.48
CA ASP A 66 -9.16 26.65 8.64
C ASP A 66 -8.79 28.10 8.95
N PHE A 67 -7.51 28.49 8.81
CA PHE A 67 -7.08 29.87 9.00
C PHE A 67 -7.45 30.79 7.84
N LEU A 68 -7.39 30.34 6.59
CA LEU A 68 -7.59 31.22 5.43
C LEU A 68 -9.04 31.27 4.95
N TYR A 69 -9.83 30.21 5.18
CA TYR A 69 -11.16 30.08 4.57
C TYR A 69 -12.29 29.94 5.59
N TRP A 70 -12.14 29.05 6.58
CA TRP A 70 -13.27 28.72 7.48
C TRP A 70 -13.39 29.66 8.68
N PHE A 71 -12.28 29.92 9.37
CA PHE A 71 -12.24 30.60 10.66
C PHE A 71 -11.14 31.66 10.75
N PRO A 72 -11.06 32.62 9.81
CA PRO A 72 -9.99 33.62 9.77
C PRO A 72 -9.93 34.54 11.00
N HIS A 73 -11.02 34.63 11.76
CA HIS A 73 -11.12 35.46 12.97
C HIS A 73 -11.20 34.65 14.27
N ASP A 74 -11.08 33.32 14.20
CA ASP A 74 -11.13 32.43 15.35
C ASP A 74 -9.98 31.40 15.28
N PRO A 75 -8.76 31.81 15.67
CA PRO A 75 -7.58 30.95 15.58
C PRO A 75 -7.67 29.72 16.49
N VAL A 76 -8.41 29.82 17.61
CA VAL A 76 -8.61 28.70 18.53
C VAL A 76 -9.42 27.61 17.86
N ARG A 77 -10.53 27.98 17.21
CA ARG A 77 -11.36 27.04 16.45
C ARG A 77 -10.62 26.50 15.22
N ALA A 78 -9.81 27.32 14.55
CA ALA A 78 -9.03 26.88 13.40
C ALA A 78 -8.01 25.80 13.78
N ILE A 79 -7.26 26.01 14.87
CA ILE A 79 -6.30 25.03 15.38
C ILE A 79 -7.01 23.75 15.84
N ALA A 80 -8.10 23.89 16.59
CA ALA A 80 -8.86 22.75 17.09
C ALA A 80 -9.43 21.91 15.94
N GLY A 81 -10.01 22.54 14.91
CA GLY A 81 -10.53 21.87 13.72
C GLY A 81 -9.47 21.07 12.98
N ALA A 82 -8.33 21.69 12.69
CA ALA A 82 -7.21 21.05 12.02
C ALA A 82 -6.62 19.88 12.83
N LEU A 83 -6.46 20.05 14.15
CA LEU A 83 -5.97 19.00 15.04
C LEU A 83 -6.96 17.83 15.11
N LEU A 84 -8.23 18.09 15.40
CA LEU A 84 -9.24 17.03 15.53
C LEU A 84 -9.45 16.30 14.20
N GLY A 85 -9.47 17.03 13.09
CA GLY A 85 -9.64 16.49 11.74
C GLY A 85 -8.47 15.64 11.24
N SER A 86 -7.25 15.85 11.74
CA SER A 86 -6.07 15.04 11.43
C SER A 86 -5.81 13.93 12.46
N LEU A 87 -6.19 14.15 13.71
CA LEU A 87 -6.00 13.19 14.80
C LEU A 87 -6.98 12.01 14.69
N ALA A 88 -8.25 12.25 14.35
CA ALA A 88 -9.25 11.18 14.19
C ALA A 88 -8.81 10.08 13.21
N PRO A 89 -8.43 10.38 11.95
CA PRO A 89 -8.01 9.35 11.00
C PRO A 89 -6.67 8.71 11.40
N TYR A 90 -5.79 9.43 12.11
CA TYR A 90 -4.52 8.87 12.58
C TYR A 90 -4.72 7.87 13.73
N LEU A 91 -5.59 8.18 14.70
CA LEU A 91 -5.90 7.26 15.79
C LEU A 91 -6.59 6.00 15.27
N VAL A 92 -7.53 6.12 14.34
CA VAL A 92 -8.18 4.96 13.71
C VAL A 92 -7.15 4.10 12.98
N TYR A 93 -6.19 4.72 12.27
CA TYR A 93 -5.06 4.00 11.68
C TYR A 93 -4.21 3.27 12.73
N ARG A 94 -3.88 3.92 13.86
CA ARG A 94 -3.10 3.31 14.96
C ARG A 94 -3.83 2.13 15.59
N PHE A 95 -5.12 2.28 15.88
CA PHE A 95 -5.95 1.18 16.35
C PHE A 95 -6.04 0.05 15.31
N ALA A 96 -6.10 0.38 14.02
CA ALA A 96 -6.10 -0.62 12.96
C ALA A 96 -4.79 -1.42 12.92
N LEU A 97 -3.64 -0.76 13.11
CA LEU A 97 -2.34 -1.41 13.20
C LEU A 97 -2.28 -2.43 14.34
N GLU A 98 -2.79 -2.03 15.51
CA GLU A 98 -2.76 -2.86 16.72
C GLU A 98 -3.79 -4.00 16.67
N TYR A 99 -5.01 -3.74 16.18
CA TYR A 99 -6.11 -4.70 16.18
C TYR A 99 -6.03 -5.72 15.04
N PHE A 100 -5.57 -5.31 13.86
CA PHE A 100 -5.50 -6.18 12.68
C PHE A 100 -4.10 -6.70 12.36
N ASP A 101 -3.13 -6.46 13.25
CA ASP A 101 -1.70 -6.76 13.09
C ASP A 101 -1.19 -6.35 11.70
N LEU A 102 -1.53 -5.12 11.29
CA LEU A 102 -1.16 -4.56 9.98
C LEU A 102 0.36 -4.27 9.85
N ARG A 103 1.18 -4.77 10.77
CA ARG A 103 2.64 -4.60 10.78
C ARG A 103 3.32 -5.23 9.55
N ALA A 104 2.63 -6.12 8.84
CA ALA A 104 3.11 -6.74 7.61
C ALA A 104 2.24 -6.33 6.40
N SER A 105 2.48 -5.12 5.88
CA SER A 105 2.03 -4.65 4.55
C SER A 105 0.53 -4.35 4.36
N LEU A 106 0.27 -3.24 3.67
CA LEU A 106 -1.05 -2.80 3.17
C LEU A 106 -1.79 -3.87 2.34
N THR A 107 -1.08 -4.93 1.91
CA THR A 107 -1.64 -6.11 1.26
C THR A 107 -2.67 -6.86 2.09
N ASN A 108 -2.73 -6.67 3.41
CA ASN A 108 -3.73 -7.29 4.29
C ASN A 108 -5.03 -6.46 4.46
N LEU A 109 -5.17 -5.35 3.72
CA LEU A 109 -6.39 -4.56 3.68
C LEU A 109 -7.41 -5.20 2.72
N THR A 110 -8.24 -6.09 3.26
CA THR A 110 -9.41 -6.59 2.52
C THR A 110 -10.48 -5.49 2.41
N PRO A 111 -11.34 -5.51 1.39
CA PRO A 111 -12.45 -4.55 1.26
C PRO A 111 -13.34 -4.48 2.50
N LYS A 112 -13.52 -5.63 3.20
CA LYS A 112 -14.27 -5.70 4.46
C LYS A 112 -13.59 -4.89 5.58
N ARG A 113 -12.27 -5.04 5.74
CA ARG A 113 -11.50 -4.26 6.73
C ARG A 113 -11.53 -2.78 6.42
N LEU A 114 -11.42 -2.41 5.15
CA LEU A 114 -11.48 -1.03 4.72
C LEU A 114 -12.84 -0.38 5.02
N LEU A 115 -13.94 -1.13 4.83
CA LEU A 115 -15.28 -0.70 5.22
C LEU A 115 -15.40 -0.50 6.74
N VAL A 116 -14.88 -1.43 7.55
CA VAL A 116 -14.86 -1.29 9.01
C VAL A 116 -14.06 -0.05 9.43
N LEU A 117 -12.92 0.20 8.80
CA LEU A 117 -12.11 1.39 9.06
C LEU A 117 -12.82 2.68 8.66
N ALA A 118 -13.54 2.69 7.54
CA ALA A 118 -14.35 3.83 7.14
C ALA A 118 -15.42 4.15 8.18
N VAL A 119 -16.18 3.15 8.65
CA VAL A 119 -17.19 3.34 9.70
C VAL A 119 -16.57 3.81 11.01
N ALA A 120 -15.47 3.18 11.45
CA ALA A 120 -14.78 3.55 12.68
C ALA A 120 -14.26 4.99 12.61
N TYR A 121 -13.68 5.38 11.48
CA TYR A 121 -13.19 6.74 11.26
C TYR A 121 -14.32 7.77 11.20
N SER A 122 -15.40 7.53 10.46
CA SER A 122 -16.54 8.45 10.40
C SER A 122 -17.14 8.68 11.79
N GLY A 123 -17.27 7.62 12.59
CA GLY A 123 -17.70 7.71 13.99
C GLY A 123 -16.75 8.54 14.84
N ALA A 124 -15.45 8.21 14.82
CA ALA A 124 -14.44 8.91 15.60
C ALA A 124 -14.31 10.39 15.22
N ASN A 125 -14.30 10.70 13.93
CA ASN A 125 -14.21 12.07 13.42
C ASN A 125 -15.42 12.90 13.85
N THR A 126 -16.63 12.35 13.72
CA THR A 126 -17.86 13.00 14.15
C THR A 126 -17.86 13.27 15.66
N LEU A 127 -17.46 12.27 16.47
CA LEU A 127 -17.37 12.40 17.93
C LEU A 127 -16.39 13.50 18.35
N PHE A 128 -15.21 13.57 17.73
CA PHE A 128 -14.21 14.59 18.05
C PHE A 128 -14.70 16.02 17.75
N HIS A 129 -15.36 16.23 16.61
CA HIS A 129 -15.91 17.54 16.27
C HIS A 129 -17.09 17.91 17.19
N HIS A 130 -17.95 16.96 17.53
CA HIS A 130 -19.07 17.21 18.44
C HIS A 130 -18.63 17.41 19.89
N LEU A 131 -17.53 16.76 20.33
CA LEU A 131 -16.89 17.05 21.61
C LEU A 131 -16.40 18.50 21.65
N TRP A 132 -15.77 18.98 20.57
CA TRP A 132 -15.40 20.39 20.45
C TRP A 132 -16.61 21.32 20.47
N PHE A 133 -17.68 21.00 19.74
CA PHE A 133 -18.92 21.80 19.74
C PHE A 133 -19.55 21.87 21.14
N ALA A 134 -19.53 20.77 21.90
CA ALA A 134 -20.00 20.75 23.28
C ALA A 134 -19.14 21.67 24.18
N LEU A 135 -17.81 21.62 24.05
CA LEU A 135 -16.89 22.48 24.78
C LEU A 135 -17.02 23.97 24.39
N ALA A 136 -17.30 24.24 23.12
CA ALA A 136 -17.52 25.59 22.59
C ALA A 136 -18.94 26.13 22.83
N GLY A 137 -19.82 25.36 23.49
CA GLY A 137 -21.19 25.76 23.80
C GLY A 137 -22.15 25.80 22.61
N THR A 138 -21.80 25.18 21.48
CA THR A 138 -22.58 25.20 20.23
C THR A 138 -23.32 23.88 20.00
N THR A 139 -24.38 23.63 20.76
CA THR A 139 -25.11 22.34 20.76
C THR A 139 -26.49 22.36 20.09
N LYS A 140 -26.82 23.41 19.32
CA LYS A 140 -28.10 23.46 18.59
C LYS A 140 -28.18 22.33 17.55
N ASN A 141 -29.31 21.63 17.53
CA ASN A 141 -29.58 20.48 16.64
C ASN A 141 -28.47 19.41 16.65
N TRP A 142 -27.91 19.15 17.84
CA TRP A 142 -26.77 18.24 18.03
C TRP A 142 -26.96 16.87 17.36
N PHE A 143 -28.14 16.26 17.46
CA PHE A 143 -28.42 14.96 16.85
C PHE A 143 -28.42 15.01 15.32
N GLU A 144 -29.06 16.01 14.71
CA GLU A 144 -29.12 16.18 13.25
C GLU A 144 -27.73 16.49 12.67
N SER A 145 -26.98 17.36 13.35
CA SER A 145 -25.58 17.68 13.00
C SER A 145 -24.69 16.44 13.10
N PHE A 146 -24.83 15.65 14.17
CA PHE A 146 -24.08 14.42 14.37
C PHE A 146 -24.37 13.42 13.25
N PHE A 147 -25.65 13.17 12.99
CA PHE A 147 -26.07 12.21 11.98
C PHE A 147 -25.63 12.64 10.58
N THR A 148 -25.81 13.91 10.23
CA THR A 148 -25.42 14.44 8.92
C THR A 148 -23.91 14.36 8.71
N MET A 149 -23.12 14.71 9.73
CA MET A 149 -21.66 14.61 9.66
C MET A 149 -21.18 13.16 9.55
N PHE A 150 -21.76 12.25 10.33
CA PHE A 150 -21.42 10.83 10.26
C PHE A 150 -21.72 10.25 8.87
N VAL A 151 -22.91 10.51 8.33
CA VAL A 151 -23.32 10.05 6.99
C VAL A 151 -22.45 10.68 5.92
N GLY A 152 -22.17 11.98 6.02
CA GLY A 152 -21.31 12.71 5.09
C GLY A 152 -19.89 12.17 5.04
N ASP A 153 -19.31 11.93 6.22
CA ASP A 153 -17.98 11.37 6.36
C ASP A 153 -17.91 9.94 5.83
N LEU A 154 -18.92 9.12 6.09
CA LEU A 154 -18.98 7.74 5.63
C LEU A 154 -19.16 7.67 4.11
N ALA A 155 -20.11 8.43 3.57
CA ALA A 155 -20.36 8.50 2.14
C ALA A 155 -19.11 8.99 1.39
N GLY A 156 -18.50 10.08 1.87
CA GLY A 156 -17.26 10.60 1.30
C GLY A 156 -16.10 9.62 1.36
N ALA A 157 -15.96 8.89 2.49
CA ALA A 157 -14.98 7.83 2.60
C ALA A 157 -15.20 6.73 1.57
N LEU A 158 -16.42 6.19 1.49
CA LEU A 158 -16.74 5.13 0.53
C LEU A 158 -16.50 5.56 -0.92
N ILE A 159 -16.95 6.76 -1.30
CA ILE A 159 -16.74 7.29 -2.67
C ILE A 159 -15.26 7.27 -3.04
N ILE A 160 -14.40 7.85 -2.19
CA ILE A 160 -12.95 7.91 -2.48
C ILE A 160 -12.35 6.50 -2.54
N LEU A 161 -12.76 5.58 -1.67
CA LEU A 161 -12.29 4.19 -1.71
C LEU A 161 -12.68 3.48 -3.01
N TYR A 162 -13.91 3.67 -3.49
CA TYR A 162 -14.37 3.10 -4.76
C TYR A 162 -13.72 3.75 -5.97
N VAL A 163 -13.48 5.07 -5.94
CA VAL A 163 -12.72 5.79 -6.96
C VAL A 163 -11.30 5.23 -7.03
N MET A 164 -10.62 5.08 -5.89
CA MET A 164 -9.29 4.49 -5.84
C MET A 164 -9.27 3.06 -6.40
N LYS A 165 -10.25 2.23 -6.03
CA LYS A 165 -10.41 0.89 -6.59
C LYS A 165 -10.58 0.91 -8.11
N ALA A 166 -11.40 1.82 -8.63
CA ALA A 166 -11.63 1.96 -10.06
C ALA A 166 -10.35 2.40 -10.79
N LEU A 167 -9.63 3.40 -10.25
CA LEU A 167 -8.34 3.84 -10.80
C LEU A 167 -7.33 2.70 -10.85
N LEU A 168 -7.21 1.91 -9.77
CA LEU A 168 -6.33 0.74 -9.73
C LEU A 168 -6.73 -0.35 -10.72
N ALA A 169 -8.03 -0.52 -10.98
CA ALA A 169 -8.53 -1.48 -11.97
C ALA A 169 -8.28 -1.04 -13.42
N LEU A 170 -8.20 0.27 -13.67
CA LEU A 170 -7.90 0.86 -14.97
C LEU A 170 -6.40 0.89 -15.28
N LEU A 171 -5.55 0.84 -14.25
CA LEU A 171 -4.11 0.69 -14.44
C LEU A 171 -3.81 -0.69 -15.06
N PRO A 172 -2.99 -0.77 -16.11
CA PRO A 172 -2.57 -2.05 -16.67
C PRO A 172 -1.98 -2.92 -15.57
N LYS A 173 -2.54 -4.12 -15.34
CA LYS A 173 -1.91 -5.13 -14.48
C LYS A 173 -0.50 -5.33 -15.01
N GLN A 174 0.53 -4.88 -14.26
CA GLN A 174 1.89 -5.30 -14.54
C GLN A 174 1.89 -6.83 -14.51
N PRO A 175 2.28 -7.50 -15.61
CA PRO A 175 2.47 -8.93 -15.58
C PRO A 175 3.52 -9.19 -14.52
N GLY A 176 3.10 -9.81 -13.40
CA GLY A 176 4.03 -10.32 -12.41
C GLY A 176 5.09 -11.14 -13.14
N ASN A 177 6.34 -10.96 -12.72
CA ASN A 177 7.58 -11.38 -13.35
C ASN A 177 7.74 -12.91 -13.57
N SER A 178 6.79 -13.55 -14.26
CA SER A 178 6.77 -14.97 -14.60
C SER A 178 7.64 -15.27 -15.84
N ARG A 179 7.95 -14.26 -16.66
CA ARG A 179 8.85 -14.40 -17.81
C ARG A 179 10.28 -14.75 -17.39
N VAL A 180 10.79 -14.18 -16.30
CA VAL A 180 12.16 -14.47 -15.82
C VAL A 180 12.23 -15.84 -15.15
N SER A 181 11.21 -16.24 -14.37
CA SER A 181 11.16 -17.56 -13.75
C SER A 181 11.05 -18.69 -14.78
N ASN A 182 10.21 -18.52 -15.81
CA ASN A 182 10.08 -19.50 -16.90
C ASN A 182 11.35 -19.58 -17.76
N GLY A 183 12.00 -18.45 -18.03
CA GLY A 183 13.28 -18.42 -18.73
C GLY A 183 14.37 -19.19 -17.98
N MET A 184 14.48 -18.96 -16.66
CA MET A 184 15.49 -19.63 -15.84
C MET A 184 15.27 -21.15 -15.73
N PHE A 185 14.01 -21.59 -15.67
CA PHE A 185 13.67 -23.02 -15.66
C PHE A 185 14.01 -23.71 -16.98
N SER A 186 13.74 -23.05 -18.12
CA SER A 186 14.09 -23.59 -19.44
C SER A 186 15.60 -23.71 -19.67
N ILE A 187 16.39 -22.76 -19.16
CA ILE A 187 17.86 -22.81 -19.25
C ILE A 187 18.42 -23.94 -18.38
N GLN A 188 17.90 -24.12 -17.16
CA GLN A 188 18.31 -25.23 -16.29
C GLN A 188 17.95 -26.60 -16.90
N LEU A 189 16.77 -26.75 -17.50
CA LEU A 189 16.41 -27.99 -18.21
C LEU A 189 17.33 -28.25 -19.41
N ALA A 190 17.60 -27.21 -20.21
CA ALA A 190 18.48 -27.32 -21.37
C ALA A 190 19.90 -27.72 -20.97
N LEU A 191 20.46 -27.10 -19.91
CA LEU A 191 21.78 -27.45 -19.38
C LEU A 191 21.83 -28.88 -18.83
N ASN A 192 20.81 -29.30 -18.07
CA ASN A 192 20.73 -30.67 -17.55
C ASN A 192 20.62 -31.70 -18.68
N SER A 193 19.86 -31.41 -19.73
CA SER A 193 19.76 -32.28 -20.90
C SER A 193 21.07 -32.38 -21.69
N ALA A 194 21.78 -31.25 -21.86
CA ALA A 194 23.07 -31.21 -22.53
C ALA A 194 24.14 -31.97 -21.74
N TYR A 195 24.16 -31.80 -20.41
CA TYR A 195 25.04 -32.54 -19.51
C TYR A 195 24.76 -34.04 -19.62
N ALA A 196 23.51 -34.48 -19.49
CA ALA A 196 23.12 -35.89 -19.59
C ALA A 196 23.53 -36.54 -20.94
N ASN A 197 23.36 -35.82 -22.05
CA ASN A 197 23.77 -36.30 -23.38
C ASN A 197 25.29 -36.45 -23.53
N GLN A 198 26.09 -35.63 -22.84
CA GLN A 198 27.55 -35.80 -22.83
C GLN A 198 28.00 -37.06 -22.09
N PHE A 199 27.30 -37.48 -21.02
CA PHE A 199 27.60 -38.76 -20.36
C PHE A 199 27.15 -39.96 -21.18
N ALA A 200 26.01 -39.86 -21.86
CA ALA A 200 25.51 -40.91 -22.75
C ALA A 200 26.48 -41.18 -23.92
N THR A 201 27.02 -40.12 -24.53
CA THR A 201 27.99 -40.23 -25.63
C THR A 201 29.37 -40.72 -25.18
N LYS A 202 29.78 -40.45 -23.94
CA LYS A 202 31.04 -40.97 -23.37
C LYS A 202 30.94 -42.43 -22.93
N ALA A 203 29.74 -42.91 -22.58
CA ALA A 203 29.49 -44.29 -22.19
C ALA A 203 29.50 -45.29 -23.37
N THR A 204 29.42 -44.80 -24.62
CA THR A 204 29.38 -45.64 -25.84
C THR A 204 30.75 -45.83 -26.51
N TRP A 205 31.87 -45.55 -25.84
CA TRP A 205 33.20 -45.81 -26.42
C TRP A 205 33.44 -47.34 -26.56
N PRO A 206 33.73 -47.89 -27.75
CA PRO A 206 33.93 -49.32 -27.92
C PRO A 206 35.24 -49.76 -27.24
N ARG A 207 35.13 -50.74 -26.34
CA ARG A 207 36.27 -51.39 -25.64
C ARG A 207 37.00 -52.41 -26.54
N SER A 208 37.31 -52.07 -27.78
CA SER A 208 37.96 -53.02 -28.72
C SER A 208 39.09 -52.38 -29.53
N ALA A 209 40.21 -52.05 -28.89
CA ALA A 209 41.49 -51.82 -29.57
C ALA A 209 42.66 -51.84 -28.58
N ALA A 210 43.01 -53.01 -28.03
CA ALA A 210 44.33 -53.23 -27.42
C ALA A 210 44.59 -54.72 -27.14
N VAL A 211 44.74 -55.55 -28.19
CA VAL A 211 45.52 -56.80 -28.09
C VAL A 211 46.20 -57.03 -29.45
N HIS A 212 47.49 -56.72 -29.53
CA HIS A 212 48.37 -57.30 -30.54
C HIS A 212 49.77 -57.37 -29.93
N ASP A 213 50.14 -58.56 -29.47
CA ASP A 213 51.52 -58.93 -29.13
C ASP A 213 51.84 -60.23 -29.88
N PRO A 214 52.70 -60.22 -30.92
CA PRO A 214 53.14 -61.43 -31.58
C PRO A 214 54.47 -61.90 -30.97
N GLY A 215 54.44 -63.11 -30.40
CA GLY A 215 55.64 -63.78 -29.92
C GLY A 215 56.66 -64.07 -31.02
N VAL A 216 57.93 -63.89 -30.69
CA VAL A 216 59.08 -64.48 -31.37
C VAL A 216 60.00 -65.08 -30.31
N GLY A 217 60.30 -66.37 -30.47
CA GLY A 217 61.11 -67.15 -29.53
C GLY A 217 62.60 -67.24 -29.89
N LEU A 218 63.34 -67.71 -28.87
CA LEU A 218 64.56 -68.53 -28.89
C LEU A 218 65.92 -67.91 -29.26
N HIS A 219 66.77 -67.82 -28.23
CA HIS A 219 68.21 -68.17 -28.11
C HIS A 219 68.76 -67.32 -26.94
N GLY A 220 69.50 -67.79 -25.94
CA GLY A 220 70.49 -68.85 -25.85
C GLY A 220 71.71 -68.25 -25.11
N ARG A 221 72.10 -68.88 -23.98
CA ARG A 221 73.41 -68.83 -23.31
C ARG A 221 73.87 -67.60 -22.50
N ALA A 222 74.33 -67.97 -21.30
CA ALA A 222 75.59 -67.59 -20.64
C ALA A 222 75.65 -66.33 -19.76
N GLY A 223 75.81 -66.59 -18.45
CA GLY A 223 77.11 -66.34 -17.82
C GLY A 223 77.25 -65.10 -16.94
N ALA A 224 77.77 -65.36 -15.73
CA ALA A 224 78.61 -64.48 -14.90
C ALA A 224 77.97 -63.20 -14.29
N LYS A 225 77.79 -63.14 -12.97
CA LYS A 225 78.75 -62.78 -11.89
C LYS A 225 78.96 -61.25 -11.71
N LYS A 226 78.70 -60.86 -10.46
CA LYS A 226 79.39 -59.86 -9.60
C LYS A 226 79.15 -58.36 -9.83
N LEU A 227 78.86 -57.73 -8.68
CA LEU A 227 79.33 -56.45 -8.13
C LEU A 227 79.24 -55.20 -9.02
#